data_AF-W2TZ42-F1
#
_entry.id   AF-W2TZ42-F1
#
_cell.length_a   1.000
_cell.length_b   1.000
_cell.length_c   1.000
_cell.angle_alpha   90.00
_cell.angle_beta   90.00
_cell.angle_gamma   90.00
#
_symmetry.space_group_name_H-M   'P 1'
#
loop_
_entity.id
_entity.type
_entity.pdbx_description
1 polymer ?
#
loop_
_entity_poly.entity_id
_entity_poly.type
_entity_poly.pdbx_seq_one_letter_code
_entity_poly.pdbx_strand_id
1 'polypeptide(L)'
;MDAEEVCDIISVLGRIDIDGANYLLCVTESTVVAEFSGREAKHPIHRIDRVRAISLDSSETLEALASATANSTESSARRLKQGTGKLIKFVQDKITLSNVQKPSAMLDEILRLFNDHPDFYFCFGRDITHCTHTHYSSRNADPDERFFWNKLLLKDLLDKTIDRELAKKWIVPVMQGSVRFNSLEIADDPEANVSLDITLISRRSVHRAGVRYLRRYAGQFPFFGVRKGSNIALLSLSNDL
;
A
#
# COMPACT_ATOMS: atom_id res chain seq x y z
N MET A 1 -22.33 -20.51 6.37
CA MET A 1 -21.09 -19.79 6.04
C MET A 1 -21.55 -18.41 5.63
N ASP A 2 -21.60 -17.50 6.60
CA ASP A 2 -21.99 -16.12 6.34
C ASP A 2 -20.74 -15.43 5.77
N ALA A 3 -20.71 -15.27 4.44
CA ALA A 3 -19.68 -14.47 3.79
C ALA A 3 -20.03 -13.00 4.01
N GLU A 4 -19.34 -12.36 4.95
CA GLU A 4 -19.50 -10.93 5.20
C GLU A 4 -18.74 -10.15 4.12
N GLU A 5 -19.43 -9.24 3.43
CA GLU A 5 -18.84 -8.42 2.38
C GLU A 5 -18.00 -7.31 3.00
N VAL A 6 -16.68 -7.50 3.04
CA VAL A 6 -15.75 -6.60 3.75
C VAL A 6 -15.52 -5.30 2.98
N CYS A 7 -15.29 -5.37 1.66
CA CYS A 7 -15.20 -4.26 0.70
C CYS A 7 -14.71 -4.73 -0.69
N ASP A 8 -14.95 -3.91 -1.72
CA ASP A 8 -14.25 -4.04 -3.01
C ASP A 8 -12.76 -3.70 -2.87
N ILE A 9 -11.89 -4.60 -3.35
CA ILE A 9 -10.43 -4.45 -3.29
C ILE A 9 -9.90 -4.31 -4.72
N ILE A 10 -9.20 -3.21 -4.99
CA ILE A 10 -8.56 -2.95 -6.28
C ILE A 10 -7.17 -3.60 -6.33
N SER A 11 -6.39 -3.43 -5.28
CA SER A 11 -5.01 -3.93 -5.20
C SER A 11 -4.58 -4.14 -3.75
N VAL A 12 -3.68 -5.10 -3.53
CA VAL A 12 -3.09 -5.38 -2.23
C VAL A 12 -1.75 -4.66 -2.13
N LEU A 13 -1.58 -3.81 -1.11
CA LEU A 13 -0.32 -3.13 -0.84
C LEU A 13 0.68 -4.04 -0.14
N GLY A 14 0.18 -4.91 0.74
CA GLY A 14 0.95 -5.90 1.47
C GLY A 14 0.50 -6.05 2.93
N ARG A 15 1.29 -6.79 3.71
CA ARG A 15 1.03 -7.09 5.12
C ARG A 15 1.92 -6.23 6.01
N ILE A 16 1.36 -5.79 7.14
CA ILE A 16 2.10 -5.11 8.20
C ILE A 16 1.75 -5.72 9.56
N ASP A 17 2.78 -5.89 10.39
CA ASP A 17 2.64 -6.28 11.80
C ASP A 17 2.84 -5.01 12.64
N ILE A 18 1.87 -4.70 13.49
CA ILE A 18 1.95 -3.57 14.40
C ILE A 18 1.52 -4.05 15.79
N ASP A 19 2.45 -3.99 16.74
CA ASP A 19 2.25 -4.39 18.14
C ASP A 19 1.74 -5.84 18.28
N GLY A 20 2.15 -6.74 17.36
CA GLY A 20 1.74 -8.14 17.34
C GLY A 20 0.39 -8.40 16.68
N ALA A 21 -0.29 -7.36 16.20
CA ALA A 21 -1.50 -7.49 15.39
C ALA A 21 -1.17 -7.42 13.89
N ASN A 22 -1.74 -8.33 13.11
CA ASN A 22 -1.47 -8.43 11.68
C ASN A 22 -2.55 -7.72 10.87
N TYR A 23 -2.14 -6.80 10.02
CA TYR A 23 -3.03 -6.06 9.13
C TYR A 23 -2.66 -6.27 7.67
N LEU A 24 -3.68 -6.50 6.84
CA LEU A 24 -3.57 -6.46 5.39
C LEU A 24 -3.97 -5.07 4.89
N LEU A 25 -3.07 -4.41 4.17
CA LEU A 25 -3.33 -3.11 3.57
C LEU A 25 -3.83 -3.28 2.13
N CYS A 26 -5.02 -2.75 1.85
CA CYS A 26 -5.71 -2.89 0.58
C CYS A 26 -6.11 -1.51 0.03
N VAL A 27 -5.91 -1.30 -1.27
CA VAL A 27 -6.44 -0.15 -2.00
C VAL A 27 -7.90 -0.41 -2.31
N THR A 28 -8.78 0.46 -1.81
CA THR A 28 -10.22 0.38 -2.07
C THR A 28 -10.68 1.37 -3.13
N GLU A 29 -10.00 2.53 -3.24
CA GLU A 29 -10.32 3.55 -4.23
C GLU A 29 -9.04 4.01 -4.94
N SER A 30 -9.12 4.16 -6.26
CA SER A 30 -8.01 4.67 -7.07
C SER A 30 -8.54 5.43 -8.29
N THR A 31 -7.83 6.48 -8.68
CA THR A 31 -8.15 7.31 -9.85
C THR A 31 -7.07 7.14 -10.91
N VAL A 32 -7.46 6.95 -12.16
CA VAL A 32 -6.52 6.95 -13.29
C VAL A 32 -6.09 8.40 -13.57
N VAL A 33 -4.78 8.67 -13.48
CA VAL A 33 -4.22 10.03 -13.63
C VAL A 33 -3.44 10.24 -14.92
N ALA A 34 -3.02 9.15 -15.56
CA ALA A 34 -2.25 9.15 -16.79
C ALA A 34 -2.26 7.73 -17.37
N GLU A 35 -1.77 7.58 -18.59
CA GLU A 35 -1.60 6.28 -19.23
C GLU A 35 -0.18 6.17 -19.80
N PHE A 36 0.41 4.99 -19.71
CA PHE A 36 1.56 4.66 -20.53
C PHE A 36 1.08 4.17 -21.89
N SER A 37 1.50 4.86 -22.95
CA SER A 37 1.29 4.42 -24.32
C SER A 37 2.28 3.29 -24.62
N GLY A 38 1.78 2.05 -24.69
CA GLY A 38 2.53 0.90 -25.18
C GLY A 38 2.27 0.66 -26.66
N ARG A 39 3.11 -0.17 -27.29
CA ARG A 39 2.96 -0.58 -28.70
C ARG A 39 1.76 -1.50 -28.93
N GLU A 40 1.32 -2.20 -27.88
CA GLU A 40 0.30 -3.26 -27.92
C GLU A 40 -0.88 -3.00 -26.97
N ALA A 41 -0.67 -2.22 -25.89
CA ALA A 41 -1.69 -1.93 -24.90
C ALA A 41 -1.45 -0.60 -24.20
N LYS A 42 -2.54 0.03 -23.76
CA LYS A 42 -2.52 1.16 -22.83
C LYS A 42 -2.44 0.64 -21.40
N HIS A 43 -1.55 1.21 -20.60
CA HIS A 43 -1.41 0.84 -19.20
C HIS A 43 -1.75 2.04 -18.31
N PRO A 44 -2.95 2.05 -17.69
CA PRO A 44 -3.38 3.15 -16.85
C PRO A 44 -2.54 3.23 -15.57
N ILE A 45 -2.13 4.46 -15.24
CA ILE A 45 -1.44 4.79 -14.00
C ILE A 45 -2.49 5.22 -13.00
N HIS A 46 -2.61 4.43 -11.94
CA HIS A 46 -3.55 4.65 -10.86
C HIS A 46 -2.88 5.43 -9.74
N ARG A 47 -3.54 6.47 -9.27
CA ARG A 47 -3.26 7.12 -8.00
C ARG A 47 -4.09 6.45 -6.91
N ILE A 48 -3.48 6.15 -5.78
CA ILE A 48 -4.16 5.62 -4.61
C ILE A 48 -4.92 6.77 -3.94
N ASP A 49 -6.24 6.62 -3.81
CA ASP A 49 -7.10 7.62 -3.14
C ASP A 49 -7.53 7.14 -1.75
N ARG A 50 -7.77 5.83 -1.60
CA ARG A 50 -8.13 5.25 -0.31
C ARG A 50 -7.49 3.89 -0.07
N VAL A 51 -6.93 3.74 1.12
CA VAL A 51 -6.41 2.50 1.69
C VAL A 51 -7.20 2.13 2.94
N ARG A 52 -7.48 0.84 3.08
CA ARG A 52 -8.03 0.24 4.30
C ARG A 52 -7.09 -0.81 4.85
N ALA A 53 -7.14 -0.98 6.16
CA ALA A 53 -6.47 -2.06 6.88
C ALA A 53 -7.51 -3.08 7.32
N ILE A 54 -7.27 -4.36 6.99
CA ILE A 54 -8.11 -5.48 7.41
C ILE A 54 -7.30 -6.27 8.45
N SER A 55 -7.85 -6.42 9.66
CA SER A 55 -7.24 -7.25 10.71
C SER A 55 -7.30 -8.72 10.30
N LEU A 56 -6.16 -9.41 10.37
CA LEU A 56 -6.03 -10.83 10.05
C LEU A 56 -6.19 -11.72 11.30
N ASP A 57 -6.29 -11.13 12.49
CA ASP A 57 -6.32 -11.85 13.78
C ASP A 57 -7.74 -12.36 14.13
N SER A 58 -8.68 -12.36 13.18
CA SER A 58 -10.06 -12.81 13.40
C SER A 58 -10.26 -14.33 13.41
N SER A 59 -9.19 -15.13 13.32
CA SER A 59 -9.30 -16.60 13.29
C SER A 59 -9.18 -17.31 14.65
N GLU A 60 -9.06 -16.60 15.79
CA GLU A 60 -8.94 -17.25 17.11
C GLU A 60 -10.16 -17.08 18.03
N THR A 61 -11.18 -16.28 17.67
CA THR A 61 -12.34 -16.04 18.55
C THR A 61 -13.46 -17.09 18.46
N LEU A 62 -13.31 -18.14 17.64
CA LEU A 62 -14.33 -19.18 17.47
C LEU A 62 -14.19 -20.40 18.41
N GLU A 63 -13.10 -20.54 19.17
CA GLU A 63 -12.98 -21.65 20.15
C GLU A 63 -13.43 -21.28 21.56
N ALA A 64 -13.51 -19.99 21.89
CA ALA A 64 -13.95 -19.54 23.21
C ALA A 64 -15.47 -19.66 23.44
N LEU A 65 -16.28 -19.74 22.37
CA LEU A 65 -17.75 -19.91 22.48
C LEU A 65 -18.19 -21.38 22.54
N ALA A 66 -17.39 -22.32 22.03
CA ALA A 66 -17.72 -23.75 22.10
C ALA A 66 -17.54 -24.32 23.52
N SER A 67 -16.76 -23.65 24.37
CA SER A 67 -16.42 -24.08 25.73
C SER A 67 -17.42 -23.63 26.80
N ALA A 68 -18.42 -22.81 26.46
CA ALA A 68 -19.38 -22.23 27.42
C ALA A 68 -20.72 -22.99 27.52
N THR A 69 -20.93 -24.07 26.75
CA THR A 69 -22.22 -24.79 26.67
C THR A 69 -22.16 -26.21 27.23
N ALA A 70 -21.38 -26.44 28.27
CA ALA A 70 -21.47 -27.66 29.07
C ALA A 70 -21.08 -27.33 30.51
N ASN A 71 -22.08 -27.07 31.37
CA ASN A 71 -22.14 -27.43 32.79
C ASN A 71 -23.12 -26.48 33.52
N SER A 72 -24.42 -26.78 33.43
CA SER A 72 -25.42 -26.31 34.37
C SER A 72 -26.19 -27.50 34.95
N THR A 73 -25.65 -28.08 36.01
CA THR A 73 -26.42 -28.80 37.02
C THR A 73 -26.14 -28.13 38.36
N GLU A 74 -27.18 -27.46 38.87
CA GLU A 74 -27.24 -26.80 40.16
C GLU A 74 -26.85 -27.75 41.30
N SER A 75 -26.20 -27.24 42.35
CA SER A 75 -26.85 -27.13 43.66
C SER A 75 -25.94 -26.56 44.75
N SER A 76 -26.53 -25.61 45.48
CA SER A 76 -26.38 -25.35 46.91
C SER A 76 -25.14 -24.63 47.46
N ALA A 77 -25.48 -23.54 48.16
CA ALA A 77 -24.79 -22.92 49.27
C ALA A 77 -23.54 -22.07 48.95
N ARG A 78 -23.72 -20.75 48.94
CA ARG A 78 -23.38 -19.90 50.10
C ARG A 78 -23.68 -18.42 49.84
N ARG A 79 -24.20 -17.80 50.90
CA ARG A 79 -24.44 -16.37 51.07
C ARG A 79 -23.13 -15.56 50.97
N LEU A 80 -23.32 -14.26 50.76
CA LEU A 80 -22.39 -13.12 50.98
C LEU A 80 -21.58 -12.62 49.78
N LYS A 81 -21.98 -11.40 49.37
CA LYS A 81 -21.22 -10.24 48.84
C LYS A 81 -21.74 -9.72 47.49
N GLN A 82 -22.96 -9.19 47.55
CA GLN A 82 -23.55 -8.35 46.51
C GLN A 82 -22.88 -6.98 46.61
N GLY A 83 -21.86 -6.71 45.78
CA GLY A 83 -21.23 -5.39 45.75
C GLY A 83 -20.05 -5.23 44.79
N THR A 84 -19.27 -6.28 44.53
CA THR A 84 -18.02 -6.17 43.75
C THR A 84 -18.01 -6.95 42.43
N GLY A 85 -18.92 -7.91 42.23
CA GLY A 85 -18.95 -8.75 41.02
C GLY A 85 -19.37 -8.02 39.73
N LYS A 86 -20.23 -6.99 39.84
CA LYS A 86 -20.63 -6.19 38.66
C LYS A 86 -19.50 -5.29 38.17
N LEU A 87 -18.70 -4.75 39.09
CA LEU A 87 -17.59 -3.88 38.73
C LEU A 87 -16.42 -4.70 38.17
N ILE A 88 -16.15 -5.89 38.70
CA ILE A 88 -15.11 -6.78 38.16
C ILE A 88 -15.51 -7.26 36.76
N LYS A 89 -16.77 -7.59 36.51
CA LYS A 89 -17.24 -7.94 35.16
C LYS A 89 -17.20 -6.74 34.21
N PHE A 90 -17.61 -5.54 34.65
CA PHE A 90 -17.49 -4.33 33.83
C PHE A 90 -16.04 -3.92 33.57
N VAL A 91 -15.12 -4.12 34.52
CA VAL A 91 -13.69 -3.84 34.35
C VAL A 91 -13.03 -4.91 33.48
N GLN A 92 -13.41 -6.19 33.62
CA GLN A 92 -12.97 -7.26 32.74
C GLN A 92 -13.49 -7.04 31.32
N ASP A 93 -14.76 -6.66 31.15
CA ASP A 93 -15.40 -6.34 29.88
C ASP A 93 -14.82 -5.03 29.30
N LYS A 94 -14.47 -4.02 30.11
CA LYS A 94 -13.76 -2.82 29.62
C LYS A 94 -12.30 -3.10 29.26
N ILE A 95 -11.64 -4.04 29.93
CA ILE A 95 -10.25 -4.46 29.65
C ILE A 95 -10.22 -5.38 28.41
N THR A 96 -11.20 -6.26 28.24
CA THR A 96 -11.36 -7.06 27.01
C THR A 96 -11.86 -6.21 25.84
N LEU A 97 -12.76 -5.25 26.06
CA LEU A 97 -13.23 -4.31 25.02
C LEU A 97 -12.22 -3.19 24.75
N SER A 98 -11.33 -2.83 25.68
CA SER A 98 -10.15 -2.00 25.37
C SER A 98 -9.09 -2.76 24.59
N ASN A 99 -9.11 -4.10 24.66
CA ASN A 99 -8.31 -4.99 23.82
C ASN A 99 -9.02 -5.35 22.50
N VAL A 100 -10.28 -4.95 22.29
CA VAL A 100 -10.89 -4.90 20.95
C VAL A 100 -10.34 -3.67 20.25
N GLN A 101 -9.09 -3.86 19.79
CA GLN A 101 -8.30 -3.13 18.82
C GLN A 101 -8.89 -1.78 18.39
N LYS A 102 -8.67 -0.74 19.20
CA LYS A 102 -8.47 0.57 18.58
C LYS A 102 -7.30 0.37 17.62
N PRO A 103 -7.42 0.72 16.32
CA PRO A 103 -6.27 0.71 15.43
C PRO A 103 -5.15 1.45 16.13
N SER A 104 -3.97 0.83 16.21
CA SER A 104 -2.84 1.42 16.90
C SER A 104 -2.62 2.84 16.35
N ALA A 105 -2.18 3.79 17.18
CA ALA A 105 -1.94 5.15 16.71
C ALA A 105 -0.99 5.17 15.48
N MET A 106 -0.09 4.18 15.40
CA MET A 106 0.76 3.94 14.25
C MET A 106 -0.02 3.52 13.00
N LEU A 107 -1.02 2.62 13.12
CA LEU A 107 -1.86 2.23 11.99
C LEU A 107 -2.66 3.43 11.46
N ASP A 108 -3.22 4.24 12.34
CA ASP A 108 -3.93 5.46 11.94
C ASP A 108 -3.01 6.44 11.20
N GLU A 109 -1.76 6.61 11.64
CA GLU A 109 -0.77 7.43 10.93
C GLU A 109 -0.42 6.87 9.54
N ILE A 110 -0.28 5.55 9.43
CA ILE A 110 -0.02 4.89 8.14
C ILE A 110 -1.21 5.06 7.21
N LEU A 111 -2.44 4.89 7.70
CA LEU A 111 -3.63 5.10 6.88
C LEU A 111 -3.77 6.55 6.45
N ARG A 112 -3.48 7.51 7.34
CA ARG A 112 -3.42 8.95 7.00
C ARG A 112 -2.37 9.25 5.93
N LEU A 113 -1.21 8.59 5.97
CA LEU A 113 -0.17 8.77 4.95
C LEU A 113 -0.70 8.50 3.53
N PHE A 114 -1.58 7.51 3.37
CA PHE A 114 -2.18 7.21 2.05
C PHE A 114 -3.42 8.05 1.75
N ASN A 115 -4.29 8.24 2.76
CA ASN A 115 -5.61 8.83 2.55
C ASN A 115 -5.58 10.37 2.51
N ASP A 116 -4.64 11.00 3.22
CA ASP A 116 -4.52 12.47 3.31
C ASP A 116 -3.57 13.02 2.23
N HIS A 117 -2.70 12.16 1.65
CA HIS A 117 -1.68 12.56 0.69
C HIS A 117 -1.75 11.75 -0.61
N PRO A 118 -2.10 12.39 -1.73
CA PRO A 118 -2.28 11.71 -3.02
C PRO A 118 -0.95 11.51 -3.77
N ASP A 119 0.07 10.99 -3.07
CA ASP A 119 1.46 10.88 -3.56
C ASP A 119 1.84 9.47 -4.00
N PHE A 120 0.92 8.50 -3.88
CA PHE A 120 1.20 7.09 -4.17
C PHE A 120 0.53 6.65 -5.46
N TYR A 121 1.30 5.93 -6.29
CA TYR A 121 0.86 5.50 -7.61
C TYR A 121 1.28 4.06 -7.89
N PHE A 122 0.48 3.37 -8.67
CA PHE A 122 0.77 2.03 -9.19
C PHE A 122 0.25 1.89 -10.63
N CYS A 123 0.67 0.84 -11.32
CA CYS A 123 0.22 0.55 -12.68
C CYS A 123 0.13 -0.96 -12.85
N PHE A 124 -0.98 -1.44 -13.42
CA PHE A 124 -1.11 -2.84 -13.80
C PHE A 124 -0.41 -3.08 -15.14
N GLY A 125 0.29 -4.21 -15.27
CA GLY A 125 0.92 -4.64 -16.53
C GLY A 125 2.20 -3.90 -16.94
N ARG A 126 2.50 -2.73 -16.35
CA ARG A 126 3.78 -2.02 -16.54
C ARG A 126 4.37 -1.60 -15.21
N ASP A 127 5.65 -1.88 -15.03
CA ASP A 127 6.37 -1.49 -13.82
C ASP A 127 6.60 0.02 -13.76
N ILE A 128 5.97 0.65 -12.77
CA ILE A 128 6.04 2.10 -12.53
C ILE A 128 7.38 2.53 -11.93
N THR A 129 8.17 1.60 -11.39
CA THR A 129 9.49 1.88 -10.81
C THR A 129 10.54 2.14 -11.88
N HIS A 130 10.36 1.63 -13.10
CA HIS A 130 11.29 1.77 -14.22
C HIS A 130 11.07 3.02 -15.06
N CYS A 131 12.13 3.53 -15.68
CA CYS A 131 12.00 4.55 -16.72
C CYS A 131 11.65 3.89 -18.07
N THR A 132 11.12 4.66 -19.01
CA THR A 132 10.74 4.14 -20.33
C THR A 132 11.90 3.47 -21.06
N HIS A 133 13.10 4.03 -20.97
CA HIS A 133 14.30 3.40 -21.53
C HIS A 133 14.55 2.01 -20.92
N THR A 134 14.61 1.89 -19.59
CA THR A 134 14.83 0.59 -18.93
C THR A 134 13.74 -0.42 -19.26
N HIS A 135 12.47 0.01 -19.33
CA HIS A 135 11.35 -0.85 -19.68
C HIS A 135 11.51 -1.50 -21.07
N TYR A 136 12.00 -0.75 -22.07
CA TYR A 136 12.21 -1.29 -23.42
C TYR A 136 13.57 -1.98 -23.59
N SER A 137 14.61 -1.54 -22.88
CA SER A 137 15.96 -2.10 -22.99
C SER A 137 16.13 -3.41 -22.20
N SER A 138 15.35 -3.63 -21.15
CA SER A 138 15.46 -4.80 -20.27
C SER A 138 14.07 -5.38 -20.02
N ARG A 139 13.56 -6.08 -21.03
CA ARG A 139 12.31 -6.84 -20.94
C ARG A 139 12.46 -7.86 -19.80
N ASN A 140 11.63 -7.74 -18.77
CA ASN A 140 11.66 -8.53 -17.53
C ASN A 140 12.74 -8.17 -16.49
N ALA A 141 13.24 -6.93 -16.47
CA ALA A 141 14.01 -6.46 -15.32
C ALA A 141 13.17 -6.53 -14.03
N ASP A 142 13.79 -6.96 -12.94
CA ASP A 142 13.21 -6.86 -11.59
C ASP A 142 12.94 -5.39 -11.24
N PRO A 143 11.88 -5.07 -10.48
CA PRO A 143 11.56 -3.70 -10.13
C PRO A 143 12.72 -2.95 -9.48
N ASP A 144 12.88 -1.66 -9.82
CA ASP A 144 13.93 -0.83 -9.25
C ASP A 144 13.69 -0.61 -7.75
N GLU A 145 14.51 -1.27 -6.94
CA GLU A 145 14.43 -1.23 -5.48
C GLU A 145 14.44 0.19 -4.92
N ARG A 146 15.03 1.15 -5.64
CA ARG A 146 15.09 2.53 -5.19
C ARG A 146 13.73 3.19 -5.19
N PHE A 147 12.77 2.72 -5.99
CA PHE A 147 11.44 3.33 -6.14
C PHE A 147 10.29 2.37 -5.78
N PHE A 148 10.59 1.12 -5.44
CA PHE A 148 9.62 0.12 -5.00
C PHE A 148 9.25 0.33 -3.51
N TRP A 149 8.24 1.16 -3.26
CA TRP A 149 7.90 1.64 -1.93
C TRP A 149 7.34 0.54 -1.01
N ASN A 150 6.40 -0.27 -1.49
CA ASN A 150 5.75 -1.34 -0.71
C ASN A 150 6.53 -2.66 -0.70
N LYS A 151 7.80 -2.68 -1.13
CA LYS A 151 8.62 -3.91 -1.15
C LYS A 151 8.67 -4.62 0.19
N LEU A 152 8.83 -3.87 1.29
CA LEU A 152 8.88 -4.43 2.65
C LEU A 152 7.53 -4.98 3.13
N LEU A 153 6.42 -4.39 2.66
CA LEU A 153 5.06 -4.89 2.95
C LEU A 153 4.76 -6.19 2.21
N LEU A 154 5.44 -6.42 1.08
CA LEU A 154 5.33 -7.62 0.27
C LEU A 154 6.42 -8.66 0.57
N LYS A 155 7.20 -8.49 1.65
CA LYS A 155 8.33 -9.37 1.99
C LYS A 155 7.97 -10.85 1.99
N ASP A 156 6.75 -11.18 2.43
CA ASP A 156 6.28 -12.56 2.54
C ASP A 156 5.99 -13.15 1.16
N LEU A 157 5.40 -12.35 0.26
CA LEU A 157 5.14 -12.74 -1.14
C LEU A 157 6.41 -12.79 -1.99
N LEU A 158 7.45 -12.05 -1.59
CA LEU A 158 8.76 -12.03 -2.23
C LEU A 158 9.70 -13.13 -1.71
N ASP A 159 9.27 -13.92 -0.73
CA ASP A 159 10.08 -15.01 -0.21
C ASP A 159 10.30 -16.10 -1.27
N LYS A 160 11.49 -16.71 -1.25
CA LYS A 160 11.92 -17.74 -2.21
C LYS A 160 11.18 -19.06 -2.04
N THR A 161 10.48 -19.23 -0.93
CA THR A 161 9.70 -20.42 -0.58
C THR A 161 8.37 -20.49 -1.34
N ILE A 162 7.87 -19.34 -1.83
CA ILE A 162 6.59 -19.24 -2.53
C ILE A 162 6.79 -19.40 -4.04
N ASP A 163 5.81 -20.02 -4.70
CA ASP A 163 5.76 -20.07 -6.16
C ASP A 163 5.70 -18.65 -6.75
N ARG A 164 6.76 -18.27 -7.46
CA ARG A 164 6.93 -16.95 -8.05
C ARG A 164 5.85 -16.60 -9.05
N GLU A 165 5.35 -17.57 -9.81
CA GLU A 165 4.35 -17.30 -10.85
C GLU A 165 2.97 -16.98 -10.25
N LEU A 166 2.65 -17.61 -9.11
CA LEU A 166 1.45 -17.28 -8.35
C LEU A 166 1.62 -15.96 -7.59
N ALA A 167 2.76 -15.74 -6.94
CA ALA A 167 3.05 -14.53 -6.18
C ALA A 167 3.07 -13.27 -7.07
N LYS A 168 3.62 -13.37 -8.29
CA LYS A 168 3.73 -12.25 -9.23
C LYS A 168 2.39 -11.59 -9.57
N LYS A 169 1.29 -12.33 -9.51
CA LYS A 169 -0.07 -11.79 -9.75
C LYS A 169 -0.54 -10.86 -8.63
N TRP A 170 -0.02 -11.04 -7.42
CA TRP A 170 -0.37 -10.25 -6.23
C TRP A 170 0.65 -9.14 -5.95
N ILE A 171 1.82 -9.20 -6.59
CA ILE A 171 2.89 -8.21 -6.43
C ILE A 171 2.64 -7.05 -7.40
N VAL A 172 2.15 -5.94 -6.87
CA VAL A 172 2.01 -4.68 -7.61
C VAL A 172 2.96 -3.65 -7.00
N PRO A 173 4.01 -3.23 -7.74
CA PRO A 173 4.91 -2.18 -7.26
C PRO A 173 4.20 -0.83 -7.13
N VAL A 174 4.31 -0.25 -5.93
CA VAL A 174 3.84 1.11 -5.63
C VAL A 174 5.02 2.05 -5.58
N MET A 175 4.88 3.21 -6.21
CA MET A 175 5.84 4.30 -6.11
C MET A 175 5.26 5.48 -5.33
N GLN A 176 6.13 6.22 -4.66
CA GLN A 176 5.81 7.53 -4.09
C GLN A 176 6.38 8.62 -4.99
N GLY A 177 5.64 9.69 -5.25
CA GLY A 177 6.12 10.82 -6.03
C GLY A 177 5.00 11.66 -6.61
N SER A 178 5.09 12.01 -7.89
CA SER A 178 4.04 12.73 -8.60
C SER A 178 3.93 12.31 -10.04
N VAL A 179 2.69 12.29 -10.54
CA VAL A 179 2.36 12.03 -11.94
C VAL A 179 1.51 13.18 -12.46
N ARG A 180 1.90 13.74 -13.59
CA ARG A 180 1.18 14.81 -14.27
C ARG A 180 1.02 14.44 -15.73
N PHE A 181 -0.20 14.56 -16.23
CA PHE A 181 -0.54 14.38 -17.63
C PHE A 181 -1.03 15.71 -18.19
N ASN A 182 -0.64 16.04 -19.42
CA ASN A 182 -1.18 17.15 -20.16
C ASN A 182 -1.16 16.83 -21.66
N SER A 183 -2.24 17.15 -22.37
CA SER A 183 -2.28 17.07 -23.83
C SER A 183 -2.12 18.48 -24.41
N LEU A 184 -1.32 18.61 -25.45
CA LEU A 184 -1.05 19.86 -26.15
C LEU A 184 -1.45 19.70 -27.62
N GLU A 185 -2.38 20.52 -28.09
CA GLU A 185 -2.68 20.61 -29.52
C GLU A 185 -1.58 21.47 -30.18
N ILE A 186 -0.89 20.90 -31.18
CA ILE A 186 0.29 21.52 -31.83
C ILE A 186 -0.06 22.22 -33.15
N ALA A 187 -1.30 22.17 -33.61
CA ALA A 187 -1.67 22.67 -34.93
C ALA A 187 -2.21 24.12 -34.92
N ASP A 188 -1.57 24.97 -35.73
CA ASP A 188 -2.15 26.21 -36.29
C ASP A 188 -2.88 25.94 -37.62
N ASP A 189 -2.92 24.68 -38.09
CA ASP A 189 -3.47 24.26 -39.40
C ASP A 189 -4.81 23.52 -39.22
N PRO A 190 -5.93 24.00 -39.81
CA PRO A 190 -7.26 23.42 -39.63
C PRO A 190 -7.44 21.99 -40.18
N GLU A 191 -6.53 21.48 -41.01
CA GLU A 191 -6.65 20.15 -41.62
C GLU A 191 -5.88 19.04 -40.88
N ALA A 192 -4.98 19.37 -39.96
CA ALA A 192 -4.16 18.38 -39.24
C ALA A 192 -4.16 18.64 -37.74
N ASN A 193 -5.18 18.15 -37.02
CA ASN A 193 -5.20 18.16 -35.57
C ASN A 193 -4.17 17.18 -35.00
N VAL A 194 -2.93 17.64 -34.80
CA VAL A 194 -1.88 16.89 -34.12
C VAL A 194 -1.92 17.22 -32.62
N SER A 195 -2.26 16.23 -31.79
CA SER A 195 -2.18 16.34 -30.33
C SER A 195 -0.95 15.64 -29.79
N LEU A 196 -0.24 16.30 -28.88
CA LEU A 196 0.90 15.78 -28.16
C LEU A 196 0.55 15.52 -26.70
N ASP A 197 0.55 14.26 -26.31
CA ASP A 197 0.39 13.84 -24.92
C ASP A 197 1.73 13.86 -24.18
N ILE A 198 1.74 14.48 -22.99
CA ILE A 198 2.92 14.67 -22.15
C ILE A 198 2.63 14.13 -20.75
N THR A 199 3.34 13.09 -20.34
CA THR A 199 3.21 12.46 -19.01
C THR A 199 4.48 12.58 -18.17
N LEU A 200 4.54 13.55 -17.28
CA LEU A 200 5.66 13.75 -16.36
C LEU A 200 5.52 12.89 -15.09
N ILE A 201 6.50 12.01 -14.81
CA ILE A 201 6.50 11.11 -13.64
C ILE A 201 7.76 11.31 -12.80
N SER A 202 7.61 11.96 -11.65
CA SER A 202 8.66 12.12 -10.65
C SER A 202 8.56 11.03 -9.59
N ARG A 203 9.65 10.31 -9.31
CA ARG A 203 9.71 9.25 -8.29
C ARG A 203 10.60 9.65 -7.12
N ARG A 204 10.13 9.39 -5.90
CA ARG A 204 10.89 9.57 -4.66
C ARG A 204 11.58 8.25 -4.29
N SER A 205 12.87 8.33 -4.00
CA SER A 205 13.61 7.13 -3.61
C SER A 205 13.36 6.72 -2.15
N VAL A 206 13.15 5.42 -1.92
CA VAL A 206 12.96 4.81 -0.60
C VAL A 206 14.22 4.88 0.26
N HIS A 207 15.42 4.78 -0.34
CA HIS A 207 16.70 4.85 0.37
C HIS A 207 16.99 6.22 0.99
N ARG A 208 16.25 7.25 0.58
CA ARG A 208 16.33 8.60 1.15
C ARG A 208 15.32 8.85 2.26
N ALA A 209 14.58 7.82 2.69
CA ALA A 209 13.73 7.86 3.88
C ALA A 209 14.53 7.80 5.20
N GLY A 210 15.85 7.60 5.17
CA GLY A 210 16.71 7.55 6.36
C GLY A 210 18.02 8.33 6.21
N VAL A 211 18.58 8.76 7.36
CA VAL A 211 19.82 9.53 7.64
C VAL A 211 19.85 11.06 7.48
N ARG A 212 18.71 11.78 7.40
CA ARG A 212 18.71 13.20 7.86
C ARG A 212 18.84 13.33 9.38
N TYR A 213 18.64 12.24 10.13
CA TYR A 213 18.87 12.17 11.57
C TYR A 213 20.30 11.75 11.98
N LEU A 214 21.16 11.26 11.06
CA LEU A 214 22.47 10.69 11.48
C LEU A 214 23.65 10.93 10.52
N ARG A 215 23.64 11.99 9.69
CA ARG A 215 24.74 12.20 8.73
C ARG A 215 25.05 13.66 8.40
N ARG A 216 25.15 14.51 9.43
CA ARG A 216 26.37 15.33 9.52
C ARG A 216 27.32 14.49 10.38
N TYR A 217 28.55 14.26 9.93
CA TYR A 217 29.57 13.36 10.51
C TYR A 217 29.47 11.88 10.14
N ALA A 218 29.97 11.53 8.95
CA ALA A 218 30.87 10.39 8.74
C ALA A 218 31.42 10.50 7.32
N GLY A 219 32.70 10.86 7.23
CA GLY A 219 33.37 11.30 6.02
C GLY A 219 33.64 10.19 4.99
N GLN A 220 34.05 10.69 3.81
CA GLN A 220 34.75 10.00 2.73
C GLN A 220 33.88 9.25 1.70
N PHE A 221 33.20 10.04 0.86
CA PHE A 221 33.09 9.75 -0.57
C PHE A 221 33.43 11.03 -1.35
N PRO A 222 34.33 10.98 -2.35
CA PRO A 222 34.59 12.12 -3.21
C PRO A 222 33.46 12.25 -4.26
N PHE A 223 33.36 13.45 -4.84
CA PHE A 223 32.52 13.85 -5.97
C PHE A 223 31.19 14.59 -5.72
N PHE A 224 31.35 15.92 -5.76
CA PHE A 224 30.65 16.89 -6.61
C PHE A 224 29.12 17.02 -6.51
N GLY A 225 28.75 18.22 -6.06
CA GLY A 225 27.83 19.06 -6.82
C GLY A 225 26.37 18.91 -6.45
N VAL A 226 25.84 19.98 -5.87
CA VAL A 226 24.42 20.24 -5.67
C VAL A 226 23.61 19.82 -6.91
N ARG A 227 22.78 18.78 -6.78
CA ARG A 227 21.61 18.61 -7.64
C ARG A 227 20.37 18.50 -6.76
N LYS A 228 19.48 19.49 -6.92
CA LYS A 228 18.06 19.36 -6.54
C LYS A 228 17.59 18.00 -7.07
N GLY A 229 17.18 17.13 -6.15
CA GLY A 229 16.73 15.78 -6.46
C GLY A 229 15.35 15.81 -7.09
N SER A 230 15.30 16.10 -8.38
CA SER A 230 14.14 15.89 -9.26
C SER A 230 14.70 15.40 -10.59
N ASN A 231 14.94 14.09 -10.69
CA ASN A 231 15.26 13.43 -11.95
C ASN A 231 14.26 12.30 -12.12
N ILE A 232 13.27 12.50 -12.98
CA ILE A 232 13.16 11.89 -14.31
C ILE A 232 11.86 12.44 -14.90
N ALA A 233 11.94 13.14 -16.03
CA ALA A 233 10.77 13.37 -16.87
C ALA A 233 10.58 12.12 -17.74
N LEU A 234 9.36 11.57 -17.79
CA LEU A 234 8.99 10.70 -18.88
C LEU A 234 8.31 11.60 -19.92
N LEU A 235 8.71 11.48 -21.17
CA LEU A 235 8.00 12.04 -22.31
C LEU A 235 7.55 10.81 -23.09
N SER A 236 6.25 10.53 -23.06
CA SER A 236 5.64 9.51 -23.90
C SER A 236 5.06 10.22 -25.10
N LEU A 237 5.86 10.40 -26.15
CA LEU A 237 5.40 10.91 -27.44
C LEU A 237 4.55 9.82 -28.11
N SER A 238 3.22 9.98 -28.12
CA SER A 238 2.37 9.21 -29.03
C SER A 238 2.25 10.03 -30.31
N ASN A 239 2.80 9.53 -31.41
CA ASN A 239 2.44 10.01 -32.73
C ASN A 239 1.36 9.08 -33.25
N ASP A 240 0.12 9.54 -33.25
CA ASP A 240 -0.92 8.89 -34.05
C ASP A 240 -0.73 9.37 -35.49
N LEU A 241 -0.21 8.48 -36.34
CA LEU A 241 -0.17 8.58 -37.81
C LEU A 241 -0.95 7.39 -38.39
#